data_AF-A0AAW5N1R1-F1
#
_entry.id   AF-A0AAW5N1R1-F1
#
_cell.length_a   1.000
_cell.length_b   1.000
_cell.length_c   1.000
_cell.angle_alpha   90.00
_cell.angle_beta   90.00
_cell.angle_gamma   90.00
#
_symmetry.space_group_name_H-M   'P 1'
#
loop_
_entity.id
_entity.type
_entity.pdbx_description
1 polymer ?
#
loop_
_entity_poly.entity_id
_entity_poly.type
_entity_poly.pdbx_seq_one_letter_code
_entity_poly.pdbx_strand_id
1 'polypeptide(L)' 'FGYISDKVGRRKMFLIDIIAIGVISVATMFVSSPVELLVMRVLIGIVIGADYPIATSMITEFSSTRQRAFSISFIAAM' A
#
# COMPACT_ATOMS: atom_id res chain seq x y z
N PHE A 1 -5.59 -6.85 -7.17
CA PHE A 1 -5.40 -6.65 -5.72
C PHE A 1 -6.62 -7.04 -4.90
N GLY A 2 -7.83 -6.51 -5.13
CA GLY A 2 -9.05 -6.83 -4.36
C GLY A 2 -9.33 -8.31 -4.08
N TYR A 3 -9.28 -9.19 -5.09
CA TYR A 3 -9.51 -10.64 -4.90
C TYR A 3 -8.43 -11.33 -4.04
N ILE A 4 -7.19 -10.83 -4.09
CA ILE A 4 -6.07 -11.37 -3.29
C ILE A 4 -6.19 -10.88 -1.84
N SER A 5 -6.55 -9.61 -1.62
CA SER A 5 -6.77 -9.06 -0.28
C SER A 5 -7.93 -9.72 0.46
N ASP A 6 -9.00 -10.09 -0.25
CA ASP A 6 -10.13 -10.79 0.37
C ASP A 6 -9.79 -12.24 0.77
N LYS A 7 -8.81 -12.89 0.10
CA LYS A 7 -8.35 -14.25 0.46
C LYS A 7 -7.25 -14.28 1.52
N VAL A 8 -6.31 -13.33 1.48
CA VAL A 8 -5.15 -13.29 2.38
C VAL A 8 -5.49 -12.64 3.74
N GLY A 9 -6.56 -11.85 3.78
CA GLY A 9 -6.97 -11.07 4.95
C GLY A 9 -6.37 -9.67 4.90
N ARG A 10 -7.22 -8.66 5.05
CA ARG A 10 -6.90 -7.24 4.83
C ARG A 10 -5.74 -6.73 5.70
N ARG A 11 -5.71 -7.10 6.99
CA ARG A 11 -4.60 -6.77 7.90
C ARG A 11 -3.25 -7.37 7.46
N LYS A 12 -3.26 -8.60 6.94
CA LYS A 12 -2.03 -9.25 6.45
C LYS A 12 -1.55 -8.60 5.16
N MET A 13 -2.46 -8.24 4.26
CA MET A 13 -2.11 -7.52 3.03
C MET A 13 -1.45 -6.17 3.31
N PHE A 14 -1.96 -5.41 4.27
CA PHE A 14 -1.33 -4.15 4.68
C PHE A 14 0.08 -4.34 5.26
N LEU A 15 0.28 -5.39 6.06
CA LEU A 15 1.60 -5.71 6.59
C LEU A 15 2.58 -6.13 5.48
N ILE A 16 2.12 -6.92 4.51
CA ILE A 16 2.91 -7.32 3.33
C ILE A 16 3.30 -6.09 2.52
N ASP A 17 2.37 -5.16 2.33
CA ASP A 17 2.60 -3.93 1.56
C ASP A 17 3.69 -3.06 2.19
N ILE A 18 3.57 -2.77 3.49
CA ILE A 18 4.59 -2.01 4.24
C ILE A 18 5.96 -2.70 4.17
N ILE A 19 6.00 -4.02 4.34
CA ILE A 19 7.25 -4.78 4.25
C ILE A 19 7.85 -4.68 2.84
N ALA A 20 7.03 -4.80 1.79
CA ALA A 20 7.48 -4.68 0.41
C ALA A 20 8.06 -3.30 0.12
N ILE A 21 7.39 -2.22 0.55
CA ILE A 21 7.89 -0.84 0.44
C ILE A 21 9.24 -0.71 1.16
N GLY A 22 9.34 -1.21 2.39
CA GLY A 22 10.56 -1.16 3.19
C GLY A 22 11.73 -1.89 2.53
N VAL A 23 11.49 -3.11 2.05
CA VAL A 23 12.52 -3.94 1.38
C VAL A 23 12.99 -3.28 0.09
N ILE A 24 12.09 -2.79 -0.76
CA ILE A 24 12.46 -2.10 -2.01
C ILE A 24 13.22 -0.81 -1.72
N SER A 25 12.83 -0.07 -0.68
CA SER A 25 13.52 1.16 -0.26
C SER A 25 14.96 0.88 0.19
N VAL A 26 15.16 -0.17 1.00
CA VAL A 26 16.51 -0.59 1.41
C VAL A 26 17.32 -1.11 0.21
N ALA A 27 16.69 -1.91 -0.67
CA ALA A 27 17.35 -2.41 -1.87
C ALA A 27 17.83 -1.28 -2.80
N THR A 28 17.11 -0.15 -2.83
CA THR A 28 17.50 1.03 -3.61
C THR A 28 18.84 1.63 -3.14
N MET A 29 19.25 1.41 -1.89
CA MET A 29 20.54 1.90 -1.38
C MET A 29 21.75 1.21 -2.03
N PHE A 30 21.57 0.00 -2.58
CA PHE A 30 22.64 -0.79 -3.20
C PHE A 30 22.70 -0.61 -4.72
N VAL A 31 21.78 0.17 -5.29
CA VAL A 31 21.70 0.44 -6.72
C VAL A 31 22.87 1.31 -7.16
N SER A 32 23.57 0.86 -8.21
CA SER A 32 24.76 1.55 -8.71
C SER A 32 24.59 2.08 -10.14
N SER A 33 23.53 1.68 -10.85
CA SER A 33 23.26 2.13 -12.22
C SER A 33 21.91 2.88 -12.34
N PRO A 34 21.78 3.84 -13.28
CA PRO A 34 20.51 4.54 -13.52
C PRO A 34 19.37 3.60 -13.95
N VAL A 35 19.71 2.52 -14.68
CA VAL A 35 18.73 1.53 -15.17
C VAL A 35 18.16 0.72 -14.01
N GLU A 36 19.02 0.24 -13.10
CA GLU A 36 18.57 -0.43 -11.87
C GLU A 36 17.68 0.48 -11.02
N LEU A 37 18.03 1.76 -10.93
CA LEU A 37 17.24 2.74 -10.17
C LEU A 37 15.85 2.91 -10.79
N LEU A 38 15.77 2.97 -12.12
CA LEU A 38 14.50 3.02 -12.85
C LEU A 38 13.65 1.78 -12.58
N VAL A 39 14.24 0.58 -12.59
CA VAL A 39 13.54 -0.67 -12.25
C VAL A 39 12.98 -0.62 -10.83
N MET A 40 13.78 -0.18 -9.84
CA MET A 40 13.31 -0.03 -8.46
C MET A 40 12.15 0.96 -8.34
N ARG A 41 12.18 2.06 -9.11
CA ARG A 41 11.09 3.06 -9.15
C ARG A 41 9.80 2.52 -9.76
N VAL A 42 9.91 1.68 -10.78
CA VAL A 42 8.73 1.01 -11.35
C VAL A 42 8.15 0.02 -10.34
N LEU A 43 9.00 -0.77 -9.68
CA LEU A 43 8.56 -1.73 -8.65
C LEU A 43 7.85 -1.03 -7.49
N ILE A 44 8.43 0.03 -6.93
CA ILE A 44 7.81 0.76 -5.82
C ILE A 44 6.51 1.44 -6.25
N GLY A 45 6.43 1.92 -7.50
CA GLY A 45 5.20 2.47 -8.06
C GLY A 45 4.07 1.44 -8.15
N ILE A 46 4.37 0.19 -8.49
CA ILE A 46 3.38 -0.90 -8.49
C ILE A 46 2.87 -1.18 -7.08
N VAL A 47 3.75 -1.20 -6.08
CA VAL A 47 3.39 -1.43 -4.68
C VAL A 47 2.52 -0.30 -4.15
N ILE A 48 2.90 0.96 -4.37
CA ILE A 48 2.08 2.13 -3.98
C ILE A 48 0.72 2.12 -4.69
N GLY A 49 0.66 1.68 -5.95
CA GLY A 49 -0.61 1.49 -6.66
C GLY A 49 -1.53 0.47 -6.00
N ALA A 50 -0.98 -0.50 -5.28
CA ALA A 50 -1.72 -1.47 -4.48
C ALA A 50 -2.13 -0.93 -3.10
N ASP A 51 -1.48 0.12 -2.59
CA ASP A 51 -1.77 0.67 -1.26
C ASP A 51 -3.15 1.33 -1.17
N TYR A 52 -3.56 2.09 -2.20
CA TYR A 52 -4.89 2.74 -2.27
C TYR A 52 -6.08 1.78 -2.01
N PRO A 53 -6.20 0.62 -2.70
CA PRO A 53 -7.27 -0.33 -2.42
C PRO A 53 -7.11 -1.04 -1.07
N ILE A 54 -5.89 -1.20 -0.55
CA ILE A 54 -5.65 -1.81 0.76
C ILE A 54 -6.11 -0.84 1.87
N ALA A 55 -5.69 0.42 1.82
CA ALA A 55 -6.06 1.46 2.78
C ALA A 55 -7.58 1.64 2.84
N THR A 56 -8.24 1.81 1.69
CA THR A 56 -9.71 1.92 1.62
C THR A 56 -10.40 0.69 2.20
N SER A 57 -9.89 -0.52 1.92
CA SER A 57 -10.43 -1.76 2.49
C SER A 57 -10.24 -1.86 4.01
N MET A 58 -9.09 -1.44 4.56
CA MET A 58 -8.86 -1.46 6.01
C MET A 58 -9.75 -0.46 6.74
N ILE A 59 -9.88 0.76 6.21
CA ILE A 59 -10.75 1.79 6.80
C ILE A 59 -12.17 1.28 6.85
N THR A 60 -12.66 0.65 5.79
CA THR A 60 -14.01 0.08 5.78
C THR A 60 -14.25 -1.02 6.82
N GLU A 61 -13.18 -1.68 7.28
CA GLU A 61 -13.25 -2.80 8.23
C GLU A 61 -13.05 -2.33 9.68
N PHE A 62 -12.20 -1.32 9.90
CA PHE A 62 -11.95 -0.72 11.23
C PHE A 62 -12.89 0.46 11.57
N SER A 63 -13.59 1.03 10.59
CA SER A 63 -14.52 2.12 10.85
C SER A 63 -15.87 1.59 11.33
N SER A 64 -16.21 1.90 12.59
CA SER A 64 -17.59 1.81 13.07
C SER A 64 -18.52 2.65 12.18
N THR A 65 -19.76 2.21 11.99
CA THR A 65 -20.77 2.78 11.07
C THR A 65 -20.96 4.30 11.21
N ARG A 66 -20.56 4.90 12.34
CA ARG A 66 -20.70 6.32 12.67
C ARG A 66 -19.52 7.21 12.23
N GLN A 67 -18.32 6.66 12.07
CA GLN A 67 -17.10 7.45 11.76
C GLN A 67 -16.58 7.24 10.34
N ARG A 68 -17.11 6.25 9.62
CA ARG A 68 -16.70 5.88 8.27
C ARG A 68 -16.76 7.03 7.27
N ALA A 69 -17.79 7.89 7.35
CA ALA A 69 -17.90 9.08 6.51
C ALA A 69 -16.79 10.11 6.82
N PHE A 70 -16.51 10.36 8.10
CA PHE A 70 -15.48 11.31 8.52
C PHE A 70 -14.06 10.84 8.14
N SER A 71 -13.74 9.56 8.37
CA SER A 71 -12.43 8.99 8.02
C SER A 71 -12.17 8.95 6.52
N ILE A 72 -13.20 8.64 5.71
CA ILE A 72 -13.09 8.67 4.24
C ILE A 72 -12.94 10.12 3.74
N SER A 73 -13.71 11.07 4.28
CA SER A 73 -13.61 12.49 3.91
C SER A 73 -12.27 13.12 4.28
N PHE A 74 -11.68 12.73 5.41
CA PHE A 74 -10.37 13.25 5.83
C PHE A 74 -9.24 12.82 4.88
N ILE A 75 -9.24 11.56 4.42
CA ILE A 75 -8.21 11.05 3.51
C ILE A 75 -8.40 11.59 2.08
N ALA A 76 -9.64 11.83 1.65
CA ALA A 76 -9.90 12.45 0.36
C ALA A 76 -9.57 13.96 0.32
N ALA A 77 -9.51 14.61 1.49
CA ALA A 77 -9.20 16.03 1.62
C ALA A 77 -7.71 16.33 1.85
N MET A 78 -6.90 15.30 2.12
CA MET A 78 -5.45 15.39 2.35
C MET A 78 -4.68 15.10 1.06
#